data_AF-A0A0F9BGP9-F1
#
_entry.id   AF-A0A0F9BGP9-F1
#
_cell.length_a   1.000
_cell.length_b   1.000
_cell.length_c   1.000
_cell.angle_alpha   90.00
_cell.angle_beta   90.00
_cell.angle_gamma   90.00
#
_symmetry.space_group_name_H-M   'P 1'
#
loop_
_entity.id
_entity.type
_entity.pdbx_description
1 polymer ?
#
loop_
_entity_poly.entity_id
_entity_poly.type
_entity_poly.pdbx_seq_one_letter_code
_entity_poly.pdbx_strand_id
1 'polypeptide(L)'
;HHWAPCIRFLPKDLNTLDFVLRFETLAKDWEELRTKAGCLGELNKDEGPRLLHESKRNYAEFYKDSKIVDLVAEYYAEDIEAFGYEFREVIRMA
;
A
#
# COMPACT_ATOMS: atom_id res chain seq x y z
N HIS A 1 4.08 -5.23 -15.91
CA HIS A 1 5.06 -5.47 -14.83
C HIS A 1 4.37 -5.19 -13.50
N HIS A 2 3.85 -6.22 -12.82
CA HIS A 2 3.07 -6.05 -11.56
C HIS A 2 3.93 -5.98 -10.29
N TRP A 3 5.25 -5.95 -10.43
CA TRP A 3 6.24 -6.07 -9.34
C TRP A 3 7.31 -4.97 -9.43
N ALA A 4 6.97 -3.81 -9.99
CA ALA A 4 7.86 -2.65 -10.03
C ALA A 4 7.50 -1.71 -8.86
N PRO A 5 8.49 -1.08 -8.19
CA PRO A 5 8.24 -0.07 -7.17
C PRO A 5 7.35 1.05 -7.71
N CYS A 6 6.37 1.46 -6.90
CA CYS A 6 5.38 2.47 -7.26
C CYS A 6 6.04 3.82 -7.59
N ILE A 7 7.11 4.17 -6.88
CA ILE A 7 7.86 5.41 -7.08
C ILE A 7 8.36 5.59 -8.52
N ARG A 8 8.54 4.48 -9.27
CA ARG A 8 8.96 4.52 -10.68
C ARG A 8 7.91 5.10 -11.61
N PHE A 9 6.65 5.14 -11.19
CA PHE A 9 5.52 5.64 -11.97
C PHE A 9 5.02 7.01 -11.51
N LEU A 10 5.62 7.57 -10.46
CA LEU A 10 5.26 8.87 -9.91
C LEU A 10 6.20 9.97 -10.41
N PRO A 11 5.78 11.25 -10.30
CA PRO A 11 6.68 12.38 -10.50
C PRO A 11 7.92 12.28 -9.61
N LYS A 12 9.06 12.78 -10.10
CA LYS A 12 10.31 12.79 -9.32
C LYS A 12 10.24 13.68 -8.09
N ASP A 13 9.51 14.78 -8.18
CA ASP A 13 9.19 15.63 -7.03
C ASP A 13 7.80 15.24 -6.50
N LEU A 14 7.77 14.49 -5.40
CA LEU A 14 6.50 14.06 -4.80
C LEU A 14 5.69 15.21 -4.22
N ASN A 15 6.29 16.38 -4.00
CA ASN A 15 5.54 17.56 -3.54
C ASN A 15 4.58 18.10 -4.60
N THR A 16 4.66 17.63 -5.85
CA THR A 16 3.68 17.94 -6.89
C THR A 16 2.40 17.12 -6.76
N LEU A 17 2.34 16.14 -5.86
CA LEU A 17 1.14 15.36 -5.58
C LEU A 17 0.36 16.01 -4.43
N ASP A 18 -0.91 16.32 -4.66
CA ASP A 18 -1.78 16.89 -3.63
C ASP A 18 -2.13 15.87 -2.53
N PHE A 19 -2.20 14.59 -2.90
CA PHE A 19 -2.60 13.51 -1.98
C PHE A 19 -2.12 12.12 -2.45
N VAL A 20 -1.77 11.26 -1.49
CA VAL A 20 -1.46 9.83 -1.72
C VAL A 20 -2.26 9.02 -0.71
N LEU A 21 -3.18 8.18 -1.19
CA LEU A 21 -4.00 7.32 -0.33
C LEU A 21 -3.31 5.98 -0.05
N ARG A 22 -3.59 5.41 1.13
CA ARG A 22 -3.09 4.11 1.57
C ARG A 22 -4.23 3.11 1.66
N PHE A 23 -3.98 1.86 1.29
CA PHE A 23 -5.00 0.81 1.44
C PHE A 23 -5.30 0.53 2.92
N GLU A 24 -4.29 0.65 3.76
CA GLU A 24 -4.32 0.44 5.21
C GLU A 24 -5.24 1.44 5.92
N THR A 25 -5.42 2.63 5.36
CA THR A 25 -6.28 3.70 5.89
C THR A 25 -7.31 4.18 4.87
N LEU A 26 -7.63 3.36 3.87
CA LEU A 26 -8.37 3.77 2.66
C LEU A 26 -9.65 4.53 2.94
N ALA A 27 -10.48 4.05 3.87
CA ALA A 27 -11.75 4.70 4.22
C ALA A 27 -11.54 6.11 4.81
N LYS A 28 -10.52 6.26 5.66
CA LYS A 28 -10.18 7.55 6.28
C LYS A 28 -9.56 8.49 5.25
N ASP A 29 -8.59 8.01 4.49
CA ASP A 29 -7.89 8.80 3.46
C ASP A 29 -8.88 9.25 2.37
N TRP A 30 -9.85 8.42 2.01
CA TRP A 30 -10.90 8.76 1.07
C TRP A 30 -11.79 9.88 1.59
N GLU A 31 -12.18 9.82 2.87
CA GLU A 31 -12.98 10.89 3.48
C GLU A 31 -12.26 12.24 3.46
N GLU A 32 -10.96 12.23 3.77
CA GLU A 32 -10.13 13.43 3.72
C GLU A 32 -10.02 13.98 2.28
N LEU A 33 -9.78 13.10 1.30
CA LEU A 33 -9.73 13.49 -0.11
C LEU A 33 -11.06 14.11 -0.57
N ARG A 34 -12.19 13.50 -0.24
CA ARG A 34 -13.52 14.01 -0.62
C ARG A 34 -13.79 15.39 -0.07
N THR A 35 -13.44 15.59 1.20
CA THR A 35 -13.56 16.88 1.87
C THR A 35 -12.72 17.95 1.16
N LYS A 36 -11.48 17.61 0.77
CA LYS A 36 -10.58 18.55 0.07
C LYS A 36 -11.02 18.84 -1.37
N ALA A 37 -11.45 17.81 -2.10
CA ALA A 37 -11.80 17.91 -3.52
C ALA A 37 -13.26 18.38 -3.76
N GLY A 38 -14.09 18.45 -2.71
CA GLY A 38 -15.51 18.77 -2.84
C GLY A 38 -16.33 17.66 -3.51
N CYS A 39 -15.87 16.41 -3.44
CA CYS A 39 -16.52 15.26 -4.06
C CYS A 39 -17.57 14.65 -3.13
N LEU A 40 -18.78 14.38 -3.65
CA LEU A 40 -19.89 13.85 -2.85
C LEU A 40 -19.99 12.30 -2.84
N GLY A 41 -19.29 11.60 -3.74
CA GLY A 41 -19.44 10.15 -3.90
C GLY A 41 -18.82 9.34 -2.76
N GLU A 42 -19.54 8.42 -2.13
CA GLU A 42 -19.02 7.57 -1.04
C GLU A 42 -18.17 6.41 -1.56
N LEU A 43 -17.31 5.88 -0.70
CA LEU A 43 -16.63 4.61 -0.98
C LEU A 43 -17.68 3.50 -0.91
N ASN A 44 -18.18 3.05 -2.05
CA ASN A 44 -19.22 2.03 -2.09
C ASN A 44 -18.65 0.70 -1.59
N LYS A 45 -19.12 0.22 -0.44
CA LYS A 45 -18.62 -1.00 0.20
C LYS A 45 -18.98 -2.25 -0.61
N ASP A 46 -20.05 -2.18 -1.39
CA ASP A 46 -20.57 -3.29 -2.21
C ASP A 46 -19.95 -3.34 -3.61
N GLU A 47 -19.30 -2.27 -4.05
CA GLU A 47 -18.53 -2.18 -5.31
C GLU A 47 -17.02 -2.08 -5.05
N GLY A 48 -16.58 -2.48 -3.86
CA GLY A 48 -15.17 -2.62 -3.53
C GLY A 48 -14.44 -3.48 -4.57
N PRO A 49 -13.10 -3.35 -4.69
CA PRO A 49 -12.34 -4.17 -5.60
C PRO A 49 -12.75 -5.63 -5.38
N ARG A 50 -13.22 -6.31 -6.45
CA ARG A 50 -13.60 -7.73 -6.39
C ARG A 50 -12.53 -8.43 -5.58
N LEU A 51 -12.88 -8.96 -4.41
CA LEU A 51 -11.97 -9.73 -3.59
C LEU A 51 -11.39 -10.79 -4.51
N LEU A 52 -10.14 -10.57 -4.94
CA LEU A 52 -9.44 -11.54 -5.75
C LEU A 52 -9.44 -12.80 -4.92
N HIS A 53 -9.91 -13.89 -5.53
CA HIS A 53 -10.06 -15.20 -4.92
C HIS A 53 -8.95 -15.39 -3.88
N GLU A 54 -9.30 -15.43 -2.59
CA GLU A 54 -8.31 -15.55 -1.52
C GLU A 54 -7.42 -16.74 -1.89
N SER A 55 -6.18 -16.45 -2.27
CA SER A 55 -5.20 -17.53 -2.36
C SER A 55 -5.13 -18.08 -0.95
N LYS A 56 -5.43 -19.38 -0.77
CA LYS A 56 -5.48 -20.03 0.56
C LYS A 56 -4.18 -19.93 1.38
N ARG A 57 -3.13 -19.31 0.83
CA ARG A 57 -1.83 -19.13 1.48
C ARG A 57 -1.71 -17.71 2.01
N ASN A 58 -1.38 -17.62 3.29
CA ASN A 58 -1.00 -16.37 3.92
C ASN A 58 0.34 -15.90 3.33
N TYR A 59 0.38 -14.71 2.75
CA TYR A 59 1.59 -14.18 2.11
C TYR A 59 2.78 -14.08 3.08
N ALA A 60 2.53 -13.92 4.38
CA ALA A 60 3.57 -13.85 5.41
C ALA A 60 4.40 -15.14 5.49
N GLU A 61 3.90 -16.26 4.98
CA GLU A 61 4.67 -17.51 4.92
C GLU A 61 5.89 -17.43 4.01
N PHE A 62 5.86 -16.56 3.00
CA PHE A 62 6.99 -16.33 2.08
C PHE A 62 8.08 -15.44 2.69
N TYR A 63 7.81 -14.78 3.82
CA TYR A 63 8.73 -13.84 4.49
C TYR A 63 9.30 -14.39 5.80
N LYS A 64 9.30 -15.72 5.97
CA LYS A 64 9.92 -16.40 7.13
C LYS A 64 11.47 -16.42 7.05
N ASP A 65 12.03 -16.29 5.84
CA ASP A 65 13.47 -16.22 5.62
C ASP A 65 13.91 -14.75 5.57
N SER A 66 14.85 -14.36 6.44
CA SER A 66 15.35 -12.99 6.49
C SER A 66 16.00 -12.56 5.18
N LYS A 67 16.60 -13.48 4.41
CA LYS A 67 17.19 -13.14 3.10
C LYS A 67 16.14 -12.66 2.10
N ILE A 68 14.93 -13.20 2.18
CA ILE A 68 13.80 -12.76 1.33
C ILE A 68 13.33 -11.39 1.76
N VAL A 69 13.25 -11.15 3.07
CA VAL A 69 12.91 -9.83 3.64
C VAL A 69 13.92 -8.79 3.19
N ASP A 70 15.22 -9.06 3.34
CA ASP A 70 16.31 -8.15 2.94
C ASP A 70 16.27 -7.85 1.44
N LEU A 71 16.06 -8.87 0.60
CA LEU A 71 15.97 -8.70 -0.86
C LEU A 71 14.77 -7.82 -1.26
N VAL A 72 13.60 -8.02 -0.65
CA VAL A 72 12.41 -7.21 -0.94
C VAL A 72 12.58 -5.80 -0.37
N ALA A 73 13.19 -5.66 0.80
CA ALA A 73 13.53 -4.37 1.40
C ALA A 73 14.45 -3.55 0.50
N GLU A 74 15.50 -4.17 -0.04
CA GLU A 74 16.42 -3.52 -0.98
C GLU A 74 15.69 -3.10 -2.26
N TYR A 75 14.88 -3.99 -2.83
CA TYR A 75 14.19 -3.73 -4.10
C TYR A 75 13.12 -2.62 -4.00
N TYR A 76 12.46 -2.48 -2.84
CA TYR A 76 11.45 -1.44 -2.55
C TYR A 76 11.97 -0.31 -1.66
N ALA A 77 13.29 -0.18 -1.46
CA ALA A 77 13.87 0.81 -0.55
C ALA A 77 13.41 2.24 -0.84
N GLU A 78 13.36 2.64 -2.12
CA GLU A 78 12.89 3.95 -2.54
C GLU A 78 11.40 4.19 -2.19
N ASP A 79 10.54 3.17 -2.35
CA ASP A 79 9.12 3.27 -1.96
C ASP A 79 9.00 3.41 -0.44
N ILE A 80 9.78 2.63 0.32
CA ILE A 80 9.76 2.63 1.78
C ILE A 80 10.12 4.02 2.30
N GLU A 81 11.20 4.61 1.79
CA GLU A 81 11.64 5.95 2.14
C GLU A 81 10.62 7.02 1.72
N ALA A 82 10.19 6.99 0.45
CA ALA A 82 9.32 8.00 -0.12
C ALA A 82 7.94 8.09 0.55
N PHE A 83 7.38 6.95 0.97
CA PHE A 83 6.06 6.89 1.59
C PHE A 83 6.11 6.77 3.12
N GLY A 84 7.31 6.72 3.71
CA GLY A 84 7.50 6.59 5.15
C GLY A 84 6.92 5.28 5.71
N TYR A 85 7.18 4.16 5.04
CA TYR A 85 6.85 2.85 5.58
C TYR A 85 7.89 2.39 6.58
N GLU A 86 7.44 1.62 7.58
CA GLU A 86 8.31 1.03 8.60
C GLU A 86 8.06 -0.47 8.67
N PHE A 87 9.14 -1.24 8.91
CA PHE A 87 9.01 -2.66 9.20
C PHE A 87 8.33 -2.85 10.56
N ARG A 88 7.20 -3.54 10.56
CA ARG A 88 6.52 -3.98 11.78
C ARG A 88 6.82 -5.46 12.01
N GLU A 89 6.97 -5.85 13.27
CA GLU A 89 6.98 -7.28 13.60
C GLU A 89 5.63 -7.89 13.22
N VAL A 90 5.67 -8.94 12.40
CA VAL A 90 4.47 -9.70 12.06
C VAL A 90 4.06 -10.50 13.29
N ILE A 91 3.13 -9.97 14.07
CA ILE A 91 2.57 -10.68 15.23
C ILE A 91 1.86 -11.93 14.70
N ARG A 92 2.43 -13.10 14.98
CA ARG A 92 1.75 -14.38 14.77
C ARG A 92 0.57 -14.43 15.73
N MET A 93 -0.64 -14.32 15.22
CA MET A 93 -1.79 -14.78 15.98
C MET A 93 -1.68 -16.30 16.11
N ALA A 94 -1.52 -16.76 17.36
CA ALA A 94 -1.49 -18.16 17.74
C ALA A 94 -2.84 -18.83 17.51
#